data_AF-A0AAD7MG07-F1
#
_entry.id   AF-A0AAD7MG07-F1
#
_cell.length_a   1.000
_cell.length_b   1.000
_cell.length_c   1.000
_cell.angle_alpha   90.00
_cell.angle_beta   90.00
_cell.angle_gamma   90.00
#
_symmetry.space_group_name_H-M   'P 1'
#
loop_
_entity.id
_entity.type
_entity.pdbx_description
1 polymer ?
#
loop_
_entity_poly.entity_id
_entity_poly.type
_entity_poly.pdbx_seq_one_letter_code
_entity_poly.pdbx_strand_id
1 'polypeptide(L)'
;MSYWIPTASNKRLYQRCLPTFHRRPFPREPSKILLHRSQSTEAALGLRSHLPPDTPPDPKAPREISDLEWEIRTGRAIDVIQRTLPEFFSTGLVSSIDSATGRSRPAISNYVPVANANPLDYHALVDEDVDSIYSPNIRLSYTPPVALPAPFPKTLHIEGLPMYLASSVFVRHTLNALYSDLRVVFNKVSVNTPPLPVGDLDLQPKARRKSREKSLFVGLSATGIARVSGAAGEWEVNSTYTFSPLTGLIHVHTVNSIHPAPHQAVYDSLRASLGNVFRRKESQRPGGAAGAVKGNSGAS
;
A
#
# COMPACT_ATOMS: atom_id res chain seq x y z
N MET A 1 -51.21 -12.83 -5.43
CA MET A 1 -50.63 -13.65 -6.50
C MET A 1 -50.45 -12.76 -7.71
N SER A 2 -49.26 -12.20 -7.89
CA SER A 2 -48.94 -11.34 -9.03
C SER A 2 -47.52 -11.67 -9.45
N TYR A 3 -47.39 -12.33 -10.59
CA TYR A 3 -46.14 -12.79 -11.18
C TYR A 3 -45.43 -11.61 -11.86
N TRP A 4 -44.14 -11.46 -11.58
CA TRP A 4 -43.25 -10.58 -12.33
C TRP A 4 -42.49 -11.42 -13.37
N ILE A 5 -42.64 -11.04 -14.64
CA ILE A 5 -41.97 -11.61 -15.81
C ILE A 5 -40.67 -10.84 -16.03
N PRO A 6 -39.49 -11.48 -16.17
CA PRO A 6 -38.31 -10.81 -16.68
C PRO A 6 -38.27 -10.90 -18.21
N THR A 7 -38.28 -9.75 -18.87
CA THR A 7 -38.01 -9.63 -20.30
C THR A 7 -36.51 -9.78 -20.59
N ALA A 8 -36.24 -10.58 -21.62
CA ALA A 8 -34.93 -10.89 -22.13
C ALA A 8 -34.35 -9.77 -23.00
N SER A 9 -33.04 -9.92 -23.24
CA SER A 9 -32.35 -9.57 -24.49
C SER A 9 -31.76 -8.16 -24.61
N ASN A 10 -30.43 -8.09 -24.47
CA ASN A 10 -29.63 -7.25 -25.36
C ASN A 10 -28.22 -7.84 -25.52
N LYS A 11 -28.08 -8.78 -26.46
CA LYS A 11 -26.78 -9.21 -26.97
C LYS A 11 -26.32 -8.18 -28.01
N ARG A 12 -25.42 -7.27 -27.64
CA ARG A 12 -24.67 -6.47 -28.62
C ARG A 12 -23.33 -7.13 -28.91
N LEU A 13 -23.26 -7.67 -30.13
CA LEU A 13 -22.05 -8.04 -30.85
C LEU A 13 -21.10 -6.84 -30.92
N TYR A 14 -19.90 -6.97 -30.37
CA TYR A 14 -18.76 -6.16 -30.77
C TYR A 14 -17.86 -7.01 -31.66
N GLN A 15 -17.92 -6.72 -32.96
CA GLN A 15 -17.09 -7.30 -34.00
C GLN A 15 -16.06 -6.24 -34.43
N ARG A 16 -14.78 -6.65 -34.41
CA ARG A 16 -13.63 -6.16 -35.20
C ARG A 16 -13.13 -4.72 -34.97
N CYS A 17 -11.84 -4.62 -34.65
CA CYS A 17 -10.81 -4.23 -35.63
C CYS A 17 -9.41 -4.36 -34.99
N LEU A 18 -8.60 -5.29 -35.48
CA LEU A 18 -7.16 -5.38 -35.14
C LEU A 18 -6.38 -4.46 -36.09
N PRO A 19 -5.56 -3.53 -35.59
CA PRO A 19 -4.61 -2.82 -36.43
C PRO A 19 -3.34 -3.67 -36.64
N THR A 20 -3.18 -4.14 -37.87
CA THR A 20 -1.94 -4.64 -38.44
C THR A 20 -0.96 -3.45 -38.58
N PHE A 21 0.16 -3.44 -37.87
CA PHE A 21 1.23 -2.47 -38.13
C PHE A 21 2.61 -3.13 -38.24
N HIS A 22 3.30 -2.69 -39.30
CA HIS A 22 4.53 -3.20 -39.87
C HIS A 22 5.74 -3.24 -38.92
N ARG A 23 6.46 -4.37 -38.96
CA ARG A 23 7.88 -4.45 -38.55
C ARG A 23 8.72 -3.61 -39.52
N ARG A 24 9.44 -2.60 -39.00
CA ARG A 24 10.57 -2.00 -39.72
C ARG A 24 11.86 -2.78 -39.40
N PRO A 25 12.72 -3.04 -40.38
CA PRO A 25 14.00 -3.70 -40.17
C PRO A 25 15.02 -2.78 -39.49
N PHE A 26 15.75 -3.34 -38.53
CA PHE A 26 16.92 -2.75 -37.88
C PHE A 26 18.10 -2.63 -38.86
N PRO A 27 18.79 -1.47 -38.93
CA PRO A 27 20.13 -1.44 -39.49
C PRO A 27 21.14 -1.93 -38.45
N ARG A 28 21.86 -2.99 -38.83
CA ARG A 28 23.12 -3.41 -38.22
C ARG A 28 24.23 -2.48 -38.70
N GLU A 29 25.05 -1.96 -37.79
CA GLU A 29 26.40 -1.53 -38.14
C GLU A 29 27.41 -2.01 -37.09
N PRO A 30 28.55 -2.59 -37.53
CA PRO A 30 29.67 -2.96 -36.67
C PRO A 30 30.82 -1.95 -36.80
N SER A 31 31.52 -1.64 -35.71
CA SER A 31 32.97 -1.32 -35.64
C SER A 31 33.32 -0.94 -34.18
N LYS A 32 34.02 -1.78 -33.43
CA LYS A 32 35.49 -1.93 -33.32
C LYS A 32 36.20 -0.79 -32.57
N ILE A 33 36.63 -1.14 -31.35
CA ILE A 33 37.98 -0.98 -30.76
C ILE A 33 38.58 0.44 -30.67
N LEU A 34 38.85 0.91 -29.45
CA LEU A 34 40.22 1.24 -29.01
C LEU A 34 40.35 1.46 -27.50
N LEU A 35 41.45 0.92 -26.98
CA LEU A 35 41.96 0.96 -25.62
C LEU A 35 42.56 2.32 -25.25
N HIS A 36 42.72 2.49 -23.93
CA HIS A 36 43.70 3.32 -23.23
C HIS A 36 43.48 4.85 -23.19
N ARG A 37 43.20 5.38 -21.98
CA ARG A 37 44.05 6.41 -21.35
C ARG A 37 43.72 6.59 -19.86
N SER A 38 44.69 6.26 -19.01
CA SER A 38 44.76 6.63 -17.59
C SER A 38 45.26 8.07 -17.40
N GLN A 39 45.16 8.58 -16.16
CA GLN A 39 45.62 9.87 -15.57
C GLN A 39 44.48 10.91 -15.47
N SER A 40 43.90 11.20 -14.29
CA SER A 40 44.45 11.75 -13.02
C SER A 40 44.97 13.19 -13.14
N THR A 41 44.13 14.14 -12.71
CA THR A 41 44.47 15.41 -12.03
C THR A 41 43.15 15.93 -11.44
N GLU A 42 42.90 15.74 -10.14
CA GLU A 42 43.21 16.67 -9.05
C GLU A 42 42.64 18.10 -9.19
N ALA A 43 41.89 18.44 -8.14
CA ALA A 43 41.63 19.76 -7.57
C ALA A 43 40.70 20.74 -8.32
N ALA A 44 39.42 20.73 -7.93
CA ALA A 44 38.63 21.96 -7.80
C ALA A 44 38.06 22.03 -6.37
N LEU A 45 38.60 23.00 -5.63
CA LEU A 45 38.49 23.23 -4.20
C LEU A 45 37.11 23.77 -3.80
N GLY A 46 36.66 23.39 -2.58
CA GLY A 46 35.94 24.33 -1.72
C GLY A 46 34.47 24.06 -1.47
N LEU A 47 34.16 23.03 -0.67
CA LEU A 47 33.39 23.15 0.58
C LEU A 47 33.40 21.78 1.26
N ARG A 48 34.33 21.63 2.21
CA ARG A 48 34.45 20.46 3.08
C ARG A 48 33.14 20.30 3.85
N SER A 49 32.35 19.28 3.53
CA SER A 49 31.40 18.76 4.51
C SER A 49 32.23 18.21 5.66
N HIS A 50 31.93 18.66 6.87
CA HIS A 50 32.65 18.29 8.10
C HIS A 50 32.35 16.85 8.57
N LEU A 51 32.18 15.90 7.64
CA LEU A 51 32.00 14.50 8.01
C LEU A 51 33.37 13.79 8.02
N PRO A 52 33.79 13.20 9.16
CA PRO A 52 35.00 12.41 9.19
C PRO A 52 34.92 11.24 8.20
N PRO A 53 36.03 10.93 7.49
CA PRO A 53 36.08 9.94 6.40
C PRO A 53 35.72 8.50 6.81
N ASP A 54 35.60 8.21 8.10
CA ASP A 54 35.39 6.87 8.66
C ASP A 54 34.00 6.66 9.28
N THR A 55 33.01 7.49 8.95
CA THR A 55 31.65 7.26 9.46
C THR A 55 31.04 6.09 8.69
N PRO A 56 30.81 4.92 9.29
CA PRO A 56 30.15 3.82 8.59
C PRO A 56 28.78 4.31 8.11
N PRO A 57 28.37 3.95 6.88
CA PRO A 57 27.07 4.38 6.35
C PRO A 57 25.99 3.97 7.35
N ASP A 58 25.14 4.93 7.74
CA ASP A 58 24.03 4.66 8.64
C ASP A 58 23.21 3.50 8.05
N PRO A 59 23.12 2.34 8.72
CA PRO A 59 22.44 1.17 8.20
C PRO A 59 20.93 1.40 7.97
N LYS A 60 20.40 2.55 8.42
CA LYS A 60 18.98 2.92 8.30
C LYS A 60 18.64 3.81 7.11
N ALA A 61 19.64 4.35 6.38
CA ALA A 61 19.36 5.17 5.21
C ALA A 61 18.98 4.29 4.00
N PRO A 62 17.82 4.52 3.35
CA PRO A 62 17.42 3.76 2.16
C PRO A 62 18.47 3.93 1.06
N ARG A 63 19.05 2.83 0.57
CA ARG A 63 19.97 2.84 -0.56
C ARG A 63 19.24 3.35 -1.80
N GLU A 64 19.79 4.39 -2.44
CA GLU A 64 19.28 4.93 -3.70
C GLU A 64 19.50 3.89 -4.81
N ILE A 65 18.43 3.45 -5.46
CA ILE A 65 18.50 2.45 -6.55
C ILE A 65 18.75 3.10 -7.91
N SER A 66 19.16 2.29 -8.89
CA SER A 66 19.33 2.75 -10.29
C SER A 66 17.97 3.09 -10.93
N ASP A 67 17.96 3.97 -11.95
CA ASP A 67 16.72 4.33 -12.68
C ASP A 67 16.03 3.11 -13.30
N LEU A 68 16.81 2.18 -13.86
CA LEU A 68 16.30 0.96 -14.46
C LEU A 68 15.64 0.05 -13.41
N GLU A 69 16.31 -0.14 -12.27
CA GLU A 69 15.76 -0.92 -11.16
C GLU A 69 14.49 -0.28 -10.60
N TRP A 70 14.45 1.04 -10.49
CA TRP A 70 13.26 1.79 -10.09
C TRP A 70 12.10 1.57 -11.07
N GLU A 71 12.35 1.66 -12.37
CA GLU A 71 11.34 1.40 -13.41
C GLU A 71 10.81 -0.05 -13.31
N ILE A 72 11.69 -1.03 -13.11
CA ILE A 72 11.33 -2.44 -12.92
C ILE A 72 10.48 -2.63 -11.66
N ARG A 73 10.89 -2.08 -10.51
CA ARG A 73 10.15 -2.20 -9.24
C ARG A 73 8.76 -1.59 -9.33
N THR A 74 8.64 -0.38 -9.88
CA THR A 74 7.32 0.25 -10.04
C THR A 74 6.44 -0.51 -11.04
N GLY A 75 7.01 -1.00 -12.14
CA GLY A 75 6.30 -1.83 -13.12
C GLY A 75 5.75 -3.13 -12.49
N ARG A 76 6.58 -3.85 -11.74
CA ARG A 76 6.19 -5.07 -11.02
C ARG A 76 5.10 -4.80 -9.97
N ALA A 77 5.24 -3.74 -9.19
CA ALA A 77 4.23 -3.37 -8.19
C ALA A 77 2.87 -3.03 -8.81
N ILE A 78 2.86 -2.31 -9.94
CA ILE A 78 1.62 -2.02 -10.69
C ILE A 78 0.98 -3.32 -11.19
N ASP A 79 1.78 -4.22 -11.75
CA ASP A 79 1.33 -5.51 -12.26
C ASP A 79 0.72 -6.39 -11.15
N VAL A 80 1.36 -6.43 -9.97
CA VAL A 80 0.78 -7.12 -8.79
C VAL A 80 -0.57 -6.54 -8.43
N ILE A 81 -0.66 -5.22 -8.26
CA ILE A 81 -1.93 -4.56 -7.92
C ILE A 81 -3.02 -4.91 -8.93
N GLN A 82 -2.72 -4.84 -10.22
CA GLN A 82 -3.66 -5.15 -11.30
C GLN A 82 -4.07 -6.62 -11.34
N ARG A 83 -3.20 -7.55 -10.96
CA ARG A 83 -3.55 -8.99 -10.97
C ARG A 83 -4.27 -9.43 -9.71
N THR A 84 -3.92 -8.87 -8.55
CA THR A 84 -4.31 -9.46 -7.26
C THR A 84 -5.45 -8.74 -6.57
N LEU A 85 -5.70 -7.45 -6.85
CA LEU A 85 -6.83 -6.75 -6.22
C LEU A 85 -8.22 -7.29 -6.62
N PRO A 86 -8.48 -7.78 -7.84
CA PRO A 86 -9.76 -8.43 -8.15
C PRO A 86 -10.06 -9.64 -7.27
N GLU A 87 -9.01 -10.33 -6.83
CA GLU A 87 -9.08 -11.52 -5.99
C GLU A 87 -8.97 -11.20 -4.48
N PHE A 88 -8.98 -9.91 -4.12
CA PHE A 88 -8.71 -9.43 -2.76
C PHE A 88 -9.50 -10.17 -1.68
N PHE A 89 -10.79 -10.46 -1.89
CA PHE A 89 -11.60 -11.15 -0.89
C PHE A 89 -11.27 -12.63 -0.73
N SER A 90 -10.71 -13.27 -1.76
CA SER A 90 -10.27 -14.67 -1.73
C SER A 90 -8.84 -14.82 -1.24
N THR A 91 -7.89 -14.05 -1.79
CA THR A 91 -6.45 -14.20 -1.51
C THR A 91 -5.94 -13.26 -0.42
N GLY A 92 -6.62 -12.15 -0.18
CA GLY A 92 -6.10 -11.05 0.63
C GLY A 92 -5.16 -10.13 -0.14
N LEU A 93 -4.59 -9.16 0.57
CA LEU A 93 -3.62 -8.23 0.00
C LEU A 93 -2.29 -8.97 -0.26
N VAL A 94 -1.80 -8.88 -1.49
CA VAL A 94 -0.48 -9.38 -1.87
C VAL A 94 0.55 -8.30 -1.56
N SER A 95 1.56 -8.64 -0.76
CA SER A 95 2.58 -7.71 -0.28
C SER A 95 3.98 -7.96 -0.83
N SER A 96 4.23 -9.13 -1.43
CA SER A 96 5.54 -9.48 -1.94
C SER A 96 5.52 -10.27 -3.23
N ILE A 97 6.65 -10.18 -3.93
CA ILE A 97 6.93 -10.88 -5.18
C ILE A 97 8.21 -11.68 -4.97
N ASP A 98 8.19 -12.93 -5.41
CA ASP A 98 9.40 -13.72 -5.55
C ASP A 98 10.22 -13.16 -6.72
N SER A 99 11.41 -12.65 -6.43
CA SER A 99 12.30 -12.03 -7.42
C SER A 99 12.85 -13.03 -8.42
N ALA A 100 13.00 -14.31 -8.05
CA ALA A 100 13.51 -15.36 -8.92
C ALA A 100 12.44 -15.90 -9.86
N THR A 101 11.21 -16.11 -9.37
CA THR A 101 10.13 -16.72 -10.17
C THR A 101 9.13 -15.71 -10.74
N GLY A 102 9.14 -14.47 -10.25
CA GLY A 102 8.14 -13.45 -10.58
C GLY A 102 6.73 -13.77 -10.06
N ARG A 103 6.57 -14.81 -9.23
CA ARG A 103 5.27 -15.21 -8.70
C ARG A 103 4.89 -14.33 -7.51
N SER A 104 3.63 -13.93 -7.49
CA SER A 104 3.04 -13.19 -6.38
C SER A 104 2.81 -14.13 -5.19
N ARG A 105 3.25 -13.72 -4.00
CA ARG A 105 2.98 -14.46 -2.76
C ARG A 105 1.95 -13.68 -1.93
N PRO A 106 0.80 -14.27 -1.56
CA PRO A 106 -0.12 -13.61 -0.66
C PRO A 106 0.57 -13.30 0.67
N ALA A 107 0.19 -12.19 1.32
CA ALA A 107 0.63 -11.93 2.68
C ALA A 107 0.18 -13.11 3.55
N ILE A 108 1.12 -13.97 3.95
CA ILE A 108 0.82 -15.24 4.61
C ILE A 108 0.02 -14.94 5.87
N SER A 109 -1.12 -15.62 6.05
CA SER A 109 -2.05 -15.45 7.19
C SER A 109 -1.44 -15.68 8.59
N ASN A 110 -0.15 -16.02 8.70
CA ASN A 110 0.56 -16.19 9.96
C ASN A 110 0.95 -14.85 10.61
N TYR A 111 0.68 -13.71 9.97
CA TYR A 111 0.78 -12.36 10.59
C TYR A 111 -0.43 -12.04 11.48
N VAL A 112 -0.91 -12.99 12.29
CA VAL A 112 -1.71 -12.59 13.46
C VAL A 112 -0.74 -11.83 14.35
N PRO A 113 -1.01 -10.56 14.71
CA PRO A 113 -0.18 -9.84 15.64
C PRO A 113 -0.35 -10.51 17.00
N VAL A 114 0.49 -11.52 17.29
CA VAL A 114 0.70 -11.96 18.65
C VAL A 114 1.23 -10.73 19.36
N ALA A 115 0.54 -10.29 20.41
CA ALA A 115 0.85 -9.07 21.15
C ALA A 115 2.28 -9.01 21.75
N ASN A 116 3.08 -10.06 21.55
CA ASN A 116 4.45 -10.24 22.01
C ASN A 116 5.47 -10.55 20.88
N ALA A 117 5.09 -10.45 19.60
CA ALA A 117 6.06 -10.63 18.51
C ALA A 117 7.04 -9.45 18.48
N ASN A 118 8.33 -9.74 18.60
CA ASN A 118 9.38 -8.74 18.55
C ASN A 118 9.39 -8.10 17.14
N PRO A 119 9.33 -6.75 16.99
CA PRO A 119 9.33 -6.09 15.68
C PRO A 119 10.57 -6.39 14.82
N LEU A 120 11.59 -7.04 15.37
CA LEU A 120 12.78 -7.51 14.65
C LEU A 120 12.60 -8.89 13.97
N ASP A 121 11.63 -9.70 14.38
CA ASP A 121 11.38 -11.02 13.77
C ASP A 121 10.73 -10.92 12.38
N TYR A 122 10.28 -9.72 11.99
CA TYR A 122 9.76 -9.45 10.65
C TYR A 122 10.84 -9.47 9.57
N HIS A 123 12.12 -9.32 9.94
CA HIS A 123 13.25 -9.37 9.00
C HIS A 123 13.91 -10.76 8.93
N ALA A 124 13.84 -11.55 10.01
CA ALA A 124 14.58 -12.82 10.11
C ALA A 124 13.95 -14.01 9.34
N LEU A 125 12.73 -13.86 8.81
CA LEU A 125 12.05 -14.88 8.00
C LEU A 125 11.86 -14.45 6.53
N VAL A 126 12.41 -13.29 6.14
CA VAL A 126 12.37 -12.84 4.75
C VAL A 126 13.49 -13.58 4.03
N ASP A 127 13.11 -14.62 3.30
CA ASP A 127 13.96 -15.19 2.25
C ASP A 127 14.54 -14.04 1.42
N GLU A 128 15.86 -13.98 1.22
CA GLU A 128 16.53 -12.87 0.51
C GLU A 128 15.95 -12.63 -0.89
N ASP A 129 15.24 -13.62 -1.45
CA ASP A 129 14.63 -13.58 -2.77
C ASP A 129 13.24 -12.93 -2.81
N VAL A 130 12.69 -12.43 -1.70
CA VAL A 130 11.32 -11.88 -1.65
C VAL A 130 11.33 -10.35 -1.59
N ASP A 131 11.01 -9.71 -2.71
CA ASP A 131 10.87 -8.26 -2.83
C ASP A 131 9.47 -7.81 -2.36
N SER A 132 9.41 -6.99 -1.31
CA SER A 132 8.17 -6.29 -0.91
C SER A 132 7.80 -5.22 -1.94
N ILE A 133 6.51 -5.06 -2.25
CA ILE A 133 6.02 -3.95 -3.10
C ILE A 133 5.65 -2.70 -2.29
N TYR A 134 5.53 -2.83 -0.97
CA TYR A 134 5.18 -1.75 -0.06
C TYR A 134 6.40 -1.31 0.76
N SER A 135 6.51 -0.01 0.99
CA SER A 135 7.49 0.58 1.89
C SER A 135 7.21 0.17 3.34
N PRO A 136 8.24 -0.08 4.17
CA PRO A 136 8.07 -0.27 5.61
C PRO A 136 7.30 0.87 6.29
N ASN A 137 7.50 2.10 5.78
CA ASN A 137 6.87 3.32 6.27
C ASN A 137 5.66 3.73 5.40
N ILE A 138 4.91 2.76 4.89
CA ILE A 138 3.69 3.04 4.11
C ILE A 138 2.67 3.80 4.96
N ARG A 139 2.00 4.77 4.32
CA ARG A 139 0.92 5.55 4.92
C ARG A 139 -0.37 5.37 4.12
N LEU A 140 -1.41 4.91 4.79
CA LEU A 140 -2.78 4.93 4.28
C LEU A 140 -3.50 6.19 4.78
N SER A 141 -4.23 6.86 3.91
CA SER A 141 -5.07 8.00 4.27
C SER A 141 -6.46 7.89 3.66
N TYR A 142 -7.47 8.32 4.42
CA TYR A 142 -8.84 8.46 3.94
C TYR A 142 -9.52 9.63 4.66
N THR A 143 -10.12 10.54 3.88
CA THR A 143 -10.90 11.66 4.40
C THR A 143 -12.37 11.41 4.08
N PRO A 144 -13.21 11.10 5.08
CA PRO A 144 -14.65 10.97 4.87
C PRO A 144 -15.26 12.27 4.34
N PRO A 145 -16.30 12.20 3.47
CA PRO A 145 -16.94 13.39 2.92
C PRO A 145 -17.69 14.21 3.98
N VAL A 146 -18.16 13.55 5.05
CA VAL A 146 -18.80 14.19 6.20
C VAL A 146 -17.86 14.12 7.39
N ALA A 147 -17.60 15.26 8.02
CA ALA A 147 -16.76 15.32 9.21
C ALA A 147 -17.35 14.44 10.32
N LEU A 148 -16.54 13.53 10.83
CA LEU A 148 -16.93 12.67 11.95
C LEU A 148 -17.00 13.52 13.22
N PRO A 149 -17.91 13.21 14.16
CA PRO A 149 -17.97 13.90 15.44
C PRO A 149 -16.66 13.68 16.22
N ALA A 150 -16.32 14.64 17.07
CA ALA A 150 -15.19 14.50 17.99
C ALA A 150 -15.29 13.17 18.77
N PRO A 151 -14.17 12.46 19.00
CA PRO A 151 -12.77 12.88 18.89
C PRO A 151 -12.10 12.45 17.56
N PHE A 152 -12.87 12.10 16.53
CA PHE A 152 -12.26 11.61 15.29
C PHE A 152 -11.51 12.71 14.55
N PRO A 153 -10.29 12.43 14.03
CA PRO A 153 -9.62 13.37 13.15
C PRO A 153 -10.40 13.51 11.84
N LYS A 154 -10.21 14.64 11.17
CA LYS A 154 -10.79 14.90 9.84
C LYS A 154 -10.35 13.85 8.82
N THR A 155 -9.12 13.36 8.94
CA THR A 155 -8.54 12.35 8.06
C THR A 155 -8.06 11.18 8.90
N LEU A 156 -8.51 9.98 8.54
CA LEU A 156 -8.03 8.75 9.11
C LEU A 156 -6.68 8.40 8.48
N HIS A 157 -5.67 8.20 9.33
CA HIS A 157 -4.33 7.82 8.90
C HIS A 157 -3.92 6.52 9.55
N ILE A 158 -3.35 5.61 8.75
CA ILE A 158 -2.69 4.41 9.23
C ILE A 158 -1.25 4.46 8.73
N GLU A 159 -0.29 4.29 9.64
CA GLU A 159 1.13 4.37 9.33
C GLU A 159 1.84 3.07 9.72
N GLY A 160 2.79 2.69 8.88
CA GLY A 160 3.60 1.49 9.05
C GLY A 160 3.00 0.28 8.33
N LEU A 161 3.88 -0.52 7.76
CA LEU A 161 3.53 -1.73 7.02
C LEU A 161 2.67 -2.72 7.85
N PRO A 162 2.96 -3.02 9.13
CA PRO A 162 2.16 -3.96 9.90
C PRO A 162 0.69 -3.49 10.05
N MET A 163 0.48 -2.20 10.32
CA MET A 163 -0.86 -1.64 10.47
C MET A 163 -1.60 -1.57 9.14
N TYR A 164 -0.90 -1.26 8.05
CA TYR A 164 -1.44 -1.31 6.70
C TYR A 164 -1.95 -2.72 6.34
N LEU A 165 -1.12 -3.75 6.55
CA LEU A 165 -1.50 -5.14 6.31
C LEU A 165 -2.67 -5.57 7.21
N ALA A 166 -2.62 -5.26 8.50
CA ALA A 166 -3.70 -5.56 9.44
C ALA A 166 -5.03 -4.93 9.03
N SER A 167 -5.01 -3.67 8.54
CA SER A 167 -6.22 -3.00 8.05
C SER A 167 -6.86 -3.72 6.86
N SER A 168 -6.04 -4.27 5.95
CA SER A 168 -6.53 -5.04 4.80
C SER A 168 -7.16 -6.37 5.23
N VAL A 169 -6.56 -7.06 6.20
CA VAL A 169 -7.10 -8.30 6.77
C VAL A 169 -8.43 -8.04 7.46
N PHE A 170 -8.52 -6.95 8.24
CA PHE A 170 -9.74 -6.51 8.89
C PHE A 170 -10.86 -6.28 7.88
N VAL A 171 -10.61 -5.44 6.85
CA VAL A 171 -11.62 -5.16 5.80
C VAL A 171 -12.09 -6.44 5.13
N ARG A 172 -11.16 -7.32 4.73
CA ARG A 172 -11.49 -8.60 4.11
C ARG A 172 -12.35 -9.48 5.01
N HIS A 173 -11.96 -9.64 6.28
CA HIS A 173 -12.68 -10.51 7.22
C HIS A 173 -14.07 -9.95 7.53
N THR A 174 -14.17 -8.66 7.84
CA THR A 174 -15.44 -8.01 8.14
C THR A 174 -16.40 -8.11 6.96
N LEU A 175 -15.95 -7.83 5.74
CA LEU A 175 -16.82 -7.92 4.57
C LEU A 175 -17.21 -9.37 4.25
N ASN A 176 -16.30 -10.35 4.32
CA ASN A 176 -16.66 -11.77 4.13
C ASN A 176 -17.62 -12.31 5.21
N ALA A 177 -17.57 -11.76 6.43
CA ALA A 177 -18.49 -12.10 7.49
C ALA A 177 -19.90 -11.51 7.26
N LEU A 178 -20.00 -10.32 6.66
CA LEU A 178 -21.26 -9.63 6.42
C LEU A 178 -21.90 -9.99 5.07
N TYR A 179 -21.09 -10.33 4.07
CA TYR A 179 -21.51 -10.58 2.70
C TYR A 179 -21.01 -11.93 2.18
N SER A 180 -21.78 -12.54 1.27
CA SER A 180 -21.36 -13.65 0.41
C SER A 180 -21.11 -13.16 -1.02
N ASP A 181 -20.48 -14.00 -1.83
CA ASP A 181 -20.24 -13.76 -3.26
C ASP A 181 -19.57 -12.42 -3.56
N LEU A 182 -18.63 -12.05 -2.67
CA LEU A 182 -17.87 -10.83 -2.80
C LEU A 182 -16.95 -10.88 -4.02
N ARG A 183 -17.10 -9.89 -4.89
CA ARG A 183 -16.29 -9.73 -6.10
C ARG A 183 -15.77 -8.30 -6.20
N VAL A 184 -14.56 -8.15 -6.73
CA VAL A 184 -13.94 -6.86 -7.04
C VAL A 184 -13.65 -6.80 -8.53
N VAL A 185 -14.03 -5.70 -9.16
CA VAL A 185 -13.77 -5.42 -10.58
C VAL A 185 -13.08 -4.08 -10.70
N PHE A 186 -12.13 -3.95 -11.63
CA PHE A 186 -11.57 -2.64 -11.98
C PHE A 186 -12.52 -1.88 -12.90
N ASN A 187 -12.85 -0.67 -12.49
CA ASN A 187 -13.56 0.29 -13.33
C ASN A 187 -12.58 1.16 -14.11
N LYS A 188 -11.46 1.53 -13.47
CA LYS A 188 -10.44 2.42 -14.06
C LYS A 188 -9.07 2.12 -13.49
N VAL A 189 -8.07 2.09 -14.37
CA VAL A 189 -6.66 2.02 -13.98
C VAL A 189 -5.90 3.02 -14.83
N SER A 190 -5.19 3.94 -14.20
CA SER A 190 -4.36 4.92 -14.91
C SER A 190 -3.06 5.20 -14.17
N VAL A 191 -1.96 5.13 -14.89
CA VAL A 191 -0.63 5.47 -14.37
C VAL A 191 -0.37 6.94 -14.68
N ASN A 192 -0.12 7.72 -13.63
CA ASN A 192 0.22 9.13 -13.74
C ASN A 192 1.74 9.28 -13.55
N THR A 193 2.39 9.78 -14.58
CA THR A 193 3.80 10.21 -14.56
C THR A 193 3.79 11.69 -14.91
N PRO A 194 4.25 12.59 -14.03
CA PRO A 194 4.32 14.01 -14.33
C PRO A 194 5.10 14.23 -15.63
N PRO A 195 4.61 15.08 -16.53
CA PRO A 195 5.35 15.39 -17.74
C PRO A 195 6.70 15.98 -17.36
N LEU A 196 7.76 15.51 -18.02
CA LEU A 196 9.08 16.11 -17.86
C LEU A 196 8.96 17.60 -18.21
N PRO A 197 9.55 18.51 -17.42
CA PRO A 197 9.56 19.91 -17.78
C PRO A 197 10.22 20.02 -19.15
N VAL A 198 9.46 20.49 -20.13
CA VAL A 198 9.95 20.83 -21.47
C VAL A 198 10.72 22.15 -21.31
N GLY A 199 11.88 22.05 -20.66
CA GLY A 199 12.79 23.15 -20.41
C GLY A 199 13.76 23.26 -21.58
N ASP A 200 13.75 24.46 -22.15
CA ASP A 200 14.52 25.05 -23.24
C ASP A 200 15.75 24.29 -23.73
N LEU A 201 15.83 24.16 -25.06
CA LEU A 201 16.95 23.61 -25.81
C LEU A 201 18.14 24.56 -25.78
N ASP A 202 18.73 24.84 -24.62
CA ASP A 202 20.15 25.20 -24.62
C ASP A 202 20.76 25.26 -23.21
N LEU A 203 21.98 24.72 -23.12
CA LEU A 203 22.93 24.90 -22.01
C LEU A 203 22.62 24.16 -20.70
N GLN A 204 22.95 22.87 -20.63
CA GLN A 204 23.82 22.25 -19.59
C GLN A 204 23.67 20.70 -19.58
N PRO A 205 24.76 19.93 -19.75
CA PRO A 205 24.75 18.45 -19.72
C PRO A 205 24.78 17.86 -18.30
N LYS A 206 24.16 18.51 -17.31
CA LYS A 206 24.04 17.94 -15.96
C LYS A 206 22.85 16.99 -15.90
N ALA A 207 23.17 15.70 -16.06
CA ALA A 207 22.36 14.52 -15.73
C ALA A 207 20.85 14.80 -15.57
N ARG A 208 20.11 14.69 -16.67
CA ARG A 208 18.64 14.62 -16.66
C ARG A 208 18.23 13.36 -15.89
N ARG A 209 18.12 13.45 -14.56
CA ARG A 209 17.47 12.43 -13.74
C ARG A 209 16.04 12.30 -14.29
N LYS A 210 15.67 11.14 -14.79
CA LYS A 210 14.28 10.86 -15.18
C LYS A 210 13.41 11.19 -13.97
N SER A 211 12.29 11.89 -14.18
CA SER A 211 11.37 12.21 -13.09
C SER A 211 10.90 10.91 -12.44
N ARG A 212 11.40 10.61 -11.23
CA ARG A 212 11.04 9.42 -10.44
C ARG A 212 9.74 9.64 -9.67
N GLU A 213 8.84 10.42 -10.24
CA GLU A 213 7.51 10.68 -9.71
C GLU A 213 6.51 9.84 -10.49
N LYS A 214 5.82 8.93 -9.79
CA LYS A 214 4.82 8.05 -10.40
C LYS A 214 3.74 7.78 -9.38
N SER A 215 2.51 7.75 -9.85
CA SER A 215 1.36 7.30 -9.07
C SER A 215 0.44 6.43 -9.92
N LEU A 216 -0.25 5.50 -9.28
CA LEU A 216 -1.22 4.62 -9.88
C LEU A 216 -2.60 4.97 -9.32
N PHE A 217 -3.48 5.48 -10.16
CA PHE A 217 -4.89 5.63 -9.82
C PHE A 217 -5.65 4.36 -10.16
N VAL A 218 -6.50 3.93 -9.25
CA VAL A 218 -7.32 2.73 -9.33
C VAL A 218 -8.74 3.05 -8.90
N GLY A 219 -9.71 2.76 -9.76
CA GLY A 219 -11.13 2.71 -9.45
C GLY A 219 -11.61 1.27 -9.41
N LEU A 220 -12.21 0.86 -8.30
CA LEU A 220 -12.71 -0.48 -8.02
C LEU A 220 -14.23 -0.43 -7.83
N SER A 221 -14.96 -1.45 -8.31
CA SER A 221 -16.31 -1.78 -7.86
C SER A 221 -16.26 -3.08 -7.07
N ALA A 222 -16.65 -3.02 -5.80
CA ALA A 222 -16.84 -4.16 -4.93
C ALA A 222 -18.35 -4.44 -4.82
N THR A 223 -18.75 -5.70 -4.97
CA THR A 223 -20.16 -6.10 -4.84
C THR A 223 -20.27 -7.39 -4.05
N GLY A 224 -21.40 -7.60 -3.36
CA GLY A 224 -21.69 -8.83 -2.61
C GLY A 224 -23.16 -8.93 -2.21
N ILE A 225 -23.55 -10.03 -1.57
CA ILE A 225 -24.92 -10.26 -1.09
C ILE A 225 -24.90 -10.30 0.44
N ALA A 226 -25.65 -9.40 1.09
CA ALA A 226 -25.71 -9.33 2.54
C ALA A 226 -26.28 -10.64 3.11
N ARG A 227 -25.55 -11.29 4.01
CA ARG A 227 -25.94 -12.62 4.53
C ARG A 227 -27.23 -12.57 5.37
N VAL A 228 -27.48 -11.44 6.03
CA VAL A 228 -28.63 -11.28 6.94
C VAL A 228 -29.90 -10.92 6.17
N SER A 229 -29.83 -9.96 5.26
CA SER A 229 -31.01 -9.45 4.54
C SER A 229 -31.20 -10.05 3.14
N GLY A 230 -30.17 -10.71 2.58
CA GLY A 230 -30.14 -11.13 1.18
C GLY A 230 -30.02 -9.98 0.17
N ALA A 231 -29.90 -8.73 0.63
CA ALA A 231 -29.81 -7.55 -0.23
C ALA A 231 -28.44 -7.46 -0.92
N ALA A 232 -28.42 -7.02 -2.18
CA ALA A 232 -27.17 -6.73 -2.88
C ALA A 232 -26.51 -5.47 -2.28
N GLY A 233 -25.21 -5.56 -2.01
CA GLY A 233 -24.35 -4.43 -1.66
C GLY A 233 -23.39 -4.12 -2.80
N GLU A 234 -23.18 -2.84 -3.05
CA GLU A 234 -22.25 -2.33 -4.06
C GLU A 234 -21.49 -1.13 -3.50
N TRP A 235 -20.18 -1.10 -3.75
CA TRP A 235 -19.30 0.00 -3.39
C TRP A 235 -18.34 0.33 -4.51
N GLU A 236 -18.24 1.61 -4.85
CA GLU A 236 -17.19 2.13 -5.70
C GLU A 236 -16.09 2.76 -4.84
N VAL A 237 -14.85 2.33 -5.06
CA VAL A 237 -13.68 2.81 -4.31
C VAL A 237 -12.65 3.35 -5.28
N ASN A 238 -12.30 4.63 -5.12
CA ASN A 238 -11.23 5.25 -5.88
C ASN A 238 -10.01 5.44 -4.97
N SER A 239 -8.85 4.95 -5.40
CA SER A 239 -7.60 4.98 -4.65
C SER A 239 -6.42 5.41 -5.52
N THR A 240 -5.44 6.04 -4.89
CA THR A 240 -4.17 6.43 -5.51
C THR A 240 -3.01 5.81 -4.72
N TYR A 241 -2.13 5.09 -5.42
CA TYR A 241 -0.89 4.55 -4.88
C TYR A 241 0.29 5.40 -5.38
N THR A 242 1.09 5.95 -4.47
CA THR A 242 2.24 6.78 -4.83
C THR A 242 3.54 6.03 -4.57
N PHE A 243 4.41 6.00 -5.58
CA PHE A 243 5.71 5.34 -5.52
C PHE A 243 6.77 6.27 -4.93
N SER A 244 7.69 5.71 -4.16
CA SER A 244 8.83 6.45 -3.61
C SER A 244 9.86 6.71 -4.71
N PRO A 245 10.35 7.96 -4.87
CA PRO A 245 11.39 8.27 -5.86
C PRO A 245 12.73 7.60 -5.52
N LEU A 246 12.96 7.23 -4.25
CA LEU A 246 14.22 6.65 -3.81
C LEU A 246 14.28 5.13 -3.97
N THR A 247 13.16 4.43 -3.72
CA THR A 247 13.15 2.97 -3.61
C THR A 247 12.26 2.26 -4.63
N GLY A 248 11.38 3.00 -5.33
CA GLY A 248 10.38 2.43 -6.25
C GLY A 248 9.24 1.69 -5.56
N LEU A 249 9.21 1.68 -4.22
CA LEU A 249 8.15 1.03 -3.42
C LEU A 249 6.94 1.95 -3.22
N ILE A 250 5.78 1.36 -2.99
CA ILE A 250 4.57 2.12 -2.64
C ILE A 250 4.70 2.63 -1.20
N HIS A 251 4.68 3.95 -1.01
CA HIS A 251 4.84 4.56 0.31
C HIS A 251 3.61 5.35 0.76
N VAL A 252 2.71 5.71 -0.16
CA VAL A 252 1.42 6.32 0.17
C VAL A 252 0.32 5.59 -0.58
N HIS A 253 -0.74 5.24 0.14
CA HIS A 253 -2.02 4.81 -0.41
C HIS A 253 -3.08 5.80 0.08
N THR A 254 -3.66 6.57 -0.83
CA THR A 254 -4.76 7.47 -0.53
C THR A 254 -6.06 6.87 -1.05
N VAL A 255 -7.04 6.66 -0.17
CA VAL A 255 -8.41 6.37 -0.58
C VAL A 255 -9.06 7.71 -0.88
N ASN A 256 -9.29 7.99 -2.16
CA ASN A 256 -9.84 9.26 -2.64
C ASN A 256 -11.34 9.35 -2.36
N SER A 257 -12.08 8.28 -2.60
CA SER A 257 -13.53 8.22 -2.30
C SER A 257 -14.04 6.80 -2.15
N ILE A 258 -15.15 6.67 -1.40
CA ILE A 258 -15.93 5.45 -1.24
C ILE A 258 -17.41 5.82 -1.44
N HIS A 259 -18.10 5.13 -2.35
CA HIS A 259 -19.52 5.35 -2.63
C HIS A 259 -20.31 4.03 -2.56
N PRO A 260 -21.38 3.92 -1.75
CA PRO A 260 -21.83 4.93 -0.79
C PRO A 260 -20.80 5.11 0.33
N ALA A 261 -20.75 6.33 0.88
CA ALA A 261 -19.87 6.61 2.01
C ALA A 261 -20.26 5.71 3.20
N PRO A 262 -19.28 5.17 3.96
CA PRO A 262 -19.59 4.38 5.14
C PRO A 262 -20.47 5.17 6.12
N HIS A 263 -21.49 4.51 6.67
CA HIS A 263 -22.40 5.14 7.63
C HIS A 263 -21.68 5.45 8.95
N GLN A 264 -22.14 6.47 9.67
CA GLN A 264 -21.56 6.92 10.95
C GLN A 264 -21.37 5.77 11.97
N ALA A 265 -22.34 4.86 12.05
CA ALA A 265 -22.31 3.67 12.90
C ALA A 265 -21.08 2.76 12.68
N VAL A 266 -20.52 2.73 11.47
CA VAL A 266 -19.28 1.99 11.17
C VAL A 266 -18.10 2.61 11.93
N TYR A 267 -18.00 3.94 11.91
CA TYR A 267 -16.97 4.66 12.65
C TYR A 267 -17.20 4.58 14.16
N ASP A 268 -18.45 4.61 14.63
CA ASP A 268 -18.75 4.42 16.06
C ASP A 268 -18.35 3.01 16.55
N SER A 269 -18.56 1.99 15.72
CA SER A 269 -18.11 0.62 16.02
C SER A 269 -16.59 0.51 16.04
N LEU A 270 -15.90 1.18 15.11
CA LEU A 270 -14.45 1.29 15.11
C LEU A 270 -13.95 1.99 16.38
N ARG A 271 -14.63 3.07 16.80
CA ARG A 271 -14.34 3.81 18.04
C ARG A 271 -14.42 2.91 19.25
N ALA A 272 -15.51 2.16 19.39
CA ALA A 272 -15.74 1.27 20.52
C ALA A 272 -14.68 0.18 20.59
N SER A 273 -14.32 -0.38 19.42
CA SER A 273 -13.31 -1.44 19.31
C SER A 273 -11.91 -0.94 19.69
N LEU A 274 -11.50 0.24 19.19
CA LEU A 274 -10.21 0.83 19.52
C LEU A 274 -10.15 1.34 20.97
N GLY A 275 -11.23 1.95 21.46
CA GLY A 275 -11.32 2.44 22.83
C GLY A 275 -11.04 1.34 23.87
N ASN A 276 -11.51 0.12 23.61
CA ASN A 276 -11.27 -1.02 24.50
C ASN A 276 -9.82 -1.53 24.46
N VAL A 277 -9.15 -1.43 23.32
CA VAL A 277 -7.74 -1.82 23.17
C VAL A 277 -6.82 -0.83 23.88
N PHE A 278 -7.08 0.47 23.76
CA PHE A 278 -6.26 1.50 24.42
C PHE A 278 -6.57 1.66 25.92
N ARG A 279 -7.78 1.34 26.37
CA ARG A 279 -8.16 1.41 27.81
C ARG A 279 -7.57 0.28 28.66
N ARG A 280 -7.10 -0.81 28.04
CA ARG A 280 -6.57 -1.98 28.77
C ARG A 280 -5.15 -1.78 29.36
N LYS A 281 -4.48 -0.66 29.07
CA LYS A 281 -3.13 -0.36 29.61
C LYS A 281 -3.10 0.52 30.86
N GLU A 282 -4.23 1.04 31.32
CA GLU A 282 -4.29 1.97 32.48
C GLU A 282 -4.65 1.27 33.83
N SER A 283 -5.14 0.03 33.82
CA SER A 283 -5.57 -0.68 35.05
C SER A 283 -4.66 -1.84 35.43
N GLN A 284 -3.36 -1.55 35.62
CA GLN A 284 -2.48 -2.38 36.44
C GLN A 284 -1.46 -1.51 37.18
N ARG A 285 -1.94 -0.72 38.15
CA ARG A 285 -1.14 -0.34 39.32
C ARG A 285 -1.56 -1.24 40.48
N PRO A 286 -0.72 -2.21 40.91
CA PRO A 286 -0.90 -2.87 42.19
C PRO A 286 -0.24 -2.03 43.29
N GLY A 287 -1.06 -1.59 44.24
CA GLY A 287 -0.64 -0.99 45.51
C GLY A 287 -1.93 -0.59 46.24
N GLY A 288 -2.35 -1.19 47.36
CA GLY A 288 -1.57 -1.76 48.46
C GLY A 288 -1.64 -0.81 49.65
N ALA A 289 -2.73 -0.85 50.41
CA ALA A 289 -2.84 -0.43 51.83
C ALA A 289 -4.28 -0.74 52.30
N ALA A 290 -4.51 -1.89 52.94
CA ALA A 290 -4.50 -2.05 54.40
C ALA A 290 -5.78 -1.49 55.08
N GLY A 291 -6.87 -2.28 55.00
CA GLY A 291 -8.02 -2.13 55.89
C GLY A 291 -7.67 -2.72 57.26
N ALA A 292 -7.38 -1.86 58.23
CA ALA A 292 -7.17 -2.25 59.62
C ALA A 292 -8.52 -2.59 60.27
N VAL A 293 -8.72 -3.88 60.53
CA VAL A 293 -9.73 -4.39 61.47
C VAL A 293 -9.30 -3.97 62.88
N LYS A 294 -10.08 -3.13 63.55
CA LYS A 294 -9.89 -2.82 64.96
C LYS A 294 -10.98 -3.53 65.77
N GLY A 295 -10.51 -4.48 66.59
CA GLY A 295 -11.31 -5.38 67.40
C GLY A 295 -12.04 -4.68 68.54
N ASN A 296 -13.15 -5.32 68.89
CA ASN A 296 -14.02 -5.03 70.01
C ASN A 296 -13.40 -5.63 71.29
N SER A 297 -13.20 -4.82 72.32
CA SER A 297 -12.91 -5.28 73.68
C SER A 297 -13.72 -4.43 74.65
N GLY A 298 -14.68 -5.05 75.32
CA GLY A 298 -15.51 -4.41 76.33
C GLY A 298 -14.81 -4.19 77.66
N ALA A 299 -15.43 -3.36 78.49
CA ALA A 299 -15.38 -3.32 79.96
C ALA A 299 -16.56 -2.41 80.37
N SER A 300 -17.58 -2.99 81.00
CA SER A 300 -17.86 -2.90 82.46
C SER A 300 -18.75 -1.73 82.81
#